data_AF-A0A755P2A0-F1
#
_entry.id   AF-A0A755P2A0-F1
#
_cell.length_a   1.000
_cell.length_b   1.000
_cell.length_c   1.000
_cell.angle_alpha   90.00
_cell.angle_beta   90.00
_cell.angle_gamma   90.00
#
_symmetry.space_group_name_H-M   'P 1'
#
loop_
_entity.id
_entity.type
_entity.pdbx_description
1 polymer ?
#
loop_
_entity_poly.entity_id
_entity_poly.type
_entity_poly.pdbx_seq_one_letter_code
_entity_poly.pdbx_strand_id
1 'polypeptide(L)' 'MMVLVISATYLCRRGDIDGAVYAGIAIFGFIELLVEIALLASVLGK' A
#
# COMPACT_ATOMS: atom_id res chain seq x y z
N MET A 1 3.21 2.19 5.92
CA MET A 1 3.55 2.66 4.56
C MET A 1 2.36 3.29 3.80
N MET A 2 1.20 3.51 4.44
CA MET A 2 0.02 4.10 3.78
C MET A 2 0.22 5.53 3.26
N VAL A 3 1.01 6.36 3.95
CA VAL A 3 1.34 7.72 3.48
C VAL A 3 2.03 7.69 2.11
N LEU A 4 2.81 6.64 1.82
CA LEU A 4 3.51 6.46 0.55
C LEU A 4 2.52 6.17 -0.58
N VAL A 5 1.52 5.30 -0.34
CA VAL A 5 0.47 4.98 -1.32
C VAL A 5 -0.42 6.20 -1.59
N ILE A 6 -0.77 6.96 -0.54
CA ILE A 6 -1.53 8.21 -0.68
C ILE A 6 -0.74 9.23 -1.49
N SER A 7 0.55 9.38 -1.20
CA SER A 7 1.45 10.27 -1.96
C SER A 7 1.60 9.83 -3.41
N ALA A 8 1.75 8.54 -3.67
CA ALA A 8 1.82 7.98 -5.02
C ALA A 8 0.51 8.20 -5.80
N THR A 9 -0.65 8.10 -5.13
CA THR A 9 -1.96 8.41 -5.73
C THR A 9 -2.01 9.86 -6.19
N TYR A 10 -1.53 10.78 -5.36
CA TYR A 10 -1.48 12.21 -5.69
C TYR A 10 -0.53 12.49 -6.86
N LEU A 11 0.69 11.95 -6.80
CA LEU A 11 1.70 12.12 -7.86
C LEU A 11 1.23 11.52 -9.19
N CYS A 12 0.56 10.37 -9.17
CA CYS A 12 0.02 9.75 -10.37
C CYS A 12 -1.12 10.58 -10.98
N ARG A 13 -2.00 11.15 -10.15
CA ARG A 13 -3.06 12.07 -10.62
C ARG A 13 -2.52 13.37 -11.21
N ARG A 14 -1.38 13.86 -10.71
CA ARG A 14 -0.72 15.05 -11.22
C ARG A 14 0.10 14.76 -12.50
N GLY A 15 0.30 13.49 -12.82
CA GLY A 15 1.12 13.05 -13.96
C GLY A 15 2.62 13.08 -13.67
N ASP A 16 3.03 13.20 -12.41
CA ASP A 16 4.45 13.16 -12.01
C ASP A 16 5.02 11.73 -12.07
N ILE A 17 4.17 10.70 -12.01
CA ILE A 17 4.55 9.29 -12.15
C ILE A 17 3.53 8.51 -13.00
N ASP A 18 4.02 7.53 -13.74
CA ASP A 18 3.19 6.66 -14.59
C ASP A 18 2.33 5.68 -13.78
N GLY A 19 1.24 5.21 -14.41
CA GLY A 19 0.32 4.24 -13.81
C GLY A 19 1.00 2.92 -13.40
N ALA A 20 2.06 2.51 -14.09
CA ALA A 20 2.84 1.32 -13.74
C ALA A 20 3.61 1.48 -12.42
N VAL A 21 4.20 2.66 -12.20
CA VAL A 21 4.92 2.99 -10.95
C VAL A 21 3.93 3.06 -9.80
N TYR A 22 2.79 3.73 -10.01
CA TYR A 22 1.71 3.76 -9.03
C TYR A 22 1.20 2.35 -8.68
N ALA A 23 0.95 1.50 -9.68
CA ALA A 23 0.48 0.13 -9.46
C ALA A 23 1.47 -0.69 -8.61
N GLY A 24 2.78 -0.55 -8.88
CA GLY A 24 3.82 -1.19 -8.05
C GLY A 24 3.74 -0.73 -6.59
N ILE A 25 3.67 0.57 -6.35
CA ILE A 25 3.57 1.14 -4.99
C ILE A 25 2.29 0.68 -4.28
N ALA A 26 1.16 0.66 -4.99
CA ALA A 26 -0.14 0.23 -4.45
C ALA A 26 -0.14 -1.25 -4.04
N ILE A 27 0.49 -2.13 -4.84
CA ILE A 27 0.62 -3.57 -4.52
C ILE A 27 1.42 -3.78 -3.25
N PHE A 28 2.57 -3.10 -3.10
CA PHE A 28 3.37 -3.20 -1.86
C PHE A 28 2.59 -2.74 -0.63
N GLY A 29 1.83 -1.64 -0.75
CA GLY A 29 0.96 -1.18 0.34
C GLY A 29 -0.15 -2.17 0.69
N PHE A 30 -0.71 -2.86 -0.29
CA PHE A 30 -1.73 -3.89 -0.05
C PHE A 30 -1.15 -5.13 0.65
N ILE A 31 0.05 -5.56 0.27
CA ILE A 31 0.74 -6.69 0.92
C ILE A 31 1.03 -6.37 2.38
N GLU A 32 1.50 -5.17 2.69
CA GLU A 32 1.74 -4.74 4.08
C GLU A 32 0.46 -4.85 4.93
N LEU A 33 -0.67 -4.35 4.41
CA LEU A 33 -1.96 -4.45 5.09
C LEU A 33 -2.33 -5.91 5.37
N LEU A 34 -2.16 -6.81 4.40
CA LEU A 34 -2.44 -8.23 4.58
C LEU A 34 -1.55 -8.85 5.66
N VAL A 35 -0.27 -8.47 5.73
CA VAL A 35 0.65 -8.93 6.76
C VAL A 35 0.24 -8.42 8.13
N GLU A 36 -0.12 -7.15 8.27
CA GLU A 36 -0.63 -6.58 9.53
C GLU A 36 -1.89 -7.29 10.00
N ILE A 37 -2.85 -7.55 9.10
CA ILE A 37 -4.07 -8.30 9.42
C ILE A 37 -3.73 -9.73 9.86
N ALA A 38 -2.82 -10.41 9.16
CA ALA A 38 -2.40 -11.76 9.51
C ALA A 38 -1.71 -11.82 10.89
N LEU A 39 -0.88 -10.82 11.20
CA LEU A 39 -0.23 -10.69 12.52
C LEU A 39 -1.26 -10.44 13.62
N LEU A 40 -2.20 -9.51 13.41
CA LEU A 40 -3.29 -9.24 14.36
C LEU A 40 -4.14 -10.49 14.60
N ALA A 41 -4.50 -11.22 13.53
CA ALA A 41 -5.23 -12.49 13.64
C ALA A 41 -4.44 -13.56 14.41
N SER A 42 -3.11 -13.62 14.26
CA SER A 42 -2.23 -14.55 14.99
C SER A 42 -2.12 -14.24 16.50
N VAL A 43 -2.34 -12.99 16.88
CA VAL A 43 -2.39 -12.54 18.29
C VAL A 43 -3.80 -12.73 18.86
N LEU A 44 -4.86 -12.37 18.13
CA LEU A 44 -6.26 -12.51 18.59
C LEU A 44 -6.75 -13.96 18.65
N GLY A 45 -6.18 -14.86 17.85
CA GLY A 45 -6.50 -16.30 17.89
C GLY A 45 -5.86 -17.05 19.06
N LYS A 46 -5.17 -16.35 19.97
CA LYS A 46 -4.66 -16.88 21.25
C LYS A 46 -5.51 -16.39 22.40
#